data_AF-A0A4R8TAN6-F1
#
_entry.id   AF-A0A4R8TAN6-F1
#
_cell.length_a   1.000
_cell.length_b   1.000
_cell.length_c   1.000
_cell.angle_alpha   90.00
_cell.angle_beta   90.00
_cell.angle_gamma   90.00
#
_symmetry.space_group_name_H-M   'P 1'
#
loop_
_entity.id
_entity.type
_entity.pdbx_description
1 polymer ?
#
loop_
_entity_poly.entity_id
_entity_poly.type
_entity_poly.pdbx_seq_one_letter_code
_entity_poly.pdbx_strand_id
1 'polypeptide(L)'
;MSFSAAAMAHVSVHPALQPAAKPHQSASASSASKSQHVRDGMLAKLHGQRVRIPDLGKMMEHWSKEMSPHVDMVDSKVLNMIENHAVNDAVRTRLTKAKLSEQLAGWYPFASCDTMAALTSFQVWMFIVDDLLDQYSLPHKFDFAALHILLTDCRDFIERSLGLDESAAAPGPAPGAEHYSYRDHDAVTSFEEYAGVVMQTYGDSHAYRARIAKEAIATLDGYRQEAMNRHEGRAPSLGEYLGYRAASSCIMQVVVNFEFANGIHVPEEVMATPEMCKLYEAAVAICYILNDVVSLRKEVKEGFVENLVVLLADGDVQKGVDGAAARMQREVYALEEAAEGAARRFEGTEYEQDVATLIKNCKNMCRTSWLWR
;
A
#
# COMPACT_ATOMS: atom_id res chain seq x y z
N MET A 1 -40.40 -32.34 -19.04
CA MET A 1 -40.77 -31.64 -17.79
C MET A 1 -39.50 -31.03 -17.26
N SER A 2 -39.45 -29.70 -17.33
CA SER A 2 -38.29 -28.86 -17.04
C SER A 2 -38.14 -28.71 -15.52
N PHE A 3 -36.95 -28.93 -14.98
CA PHE A 3 -36.59 -28.42 -13.66
C PHE A 3 -35.38 -27.52 -13.79
N SER A 4 -35.62 -26.29 -13.36
CA SER A 4 -34.84 -25.08 -13.52
C SER A 4 -33.60 -25.09 -12.62
N ALA A 5 -32.47 -24.67 -13.19
CA ALA A 5 -31.24 -24.36 -12.49
C ALA A 5 -31.45 -23.15 -11.57
N ALA A 6 -31.28 -23.35 -10.27
CA ALA A 6 -31.15 -22.26 -9.32
C ALA A 6 -29.73 -21.70 -9.42
N ALA A 7 -29.62 -20.50 -9.97
CA ALA A 7 -28.38 -19.73 -10.04
C ALA A 7 -27.85 -19.46 -8.62
N MET A 8 -26.63 -19.93 -8.35
CA MET A 8 -25.85 -19.48 -7.21
C MET A 8 -25.41 -18.03 -7.47
N ALA A 9 -25.93 -17.11 -6.67
CA ALA A 9 -25.53 -15.71 -6.71
C ALA A 9 -24.10 -15.59 -6.12
N HIS A 10 -23.15 -15.21 -6.97
CA HIS A 10 -21.86 -14.69 -6.55
C HIS A 10 -22.06 -13.39 -5.76
N VAL A 11 -21.67 -13.38 -4.49
CA VAL A 11 -21.57 -12.16 -3.69
C VAL A 11 -20.11 -11.68 -3.78
N SER A 12 -19.86 -10.80 -4.75
CA SER A 12 -18.60 -10.04 -4.84
C SER A 12 -18.71 -8.84 -3.91
N VAL A 13 -17.92 -8.81 -2.83
CA VAL A 13 -17.93 -7.71 -1.87
C VAL A 13 -16.86 -6.69 -2.27
N HIS A 14 -17.13 -5.93 -3.31
CA HIS A 14 -16.40 -4.71 -3.65
C HIS A 14 -17.44 -3.58 -3.82
N PRO A 15 -17.52 -2.61 -2.90
CA PRO A 15 -18.23 -1.38 -3.18
C PRO A 15 -17.21 -0.24 -3.29
N ALA A 16 -16.36 -0.28 -4.32
CA ALA A 16 -15.75 0.92 -4.87
C ALA A 16 -16.42 1.12 -6.23
N LEU A 17 -17.19 2.21 -6.36
CA LEU A 17 -18.16 2.56 -7.41
C LEU A 17 -19.63 2.41 -6.99
N GLN A 18 -20.05 3.22 -6.01
CA GLN A 18 -21.41 3.77 -6.04
C GLN A 18 -21.41 5.02 -6.93
N PRO A 19 -22.46 5.29 -7.72
CA PRO A 19 -22.57 6.53 -8.48
C PRO A 19 -22.61 7.71 -7.51
N ALA A 20 -21.82 8.73 -7.83
CA ALA A 20 -21.60 9.97 -7.07
C ALA A 20 -22.75 10.30 -6.09
N ALA A 21 -22.47 10.17 -4.79
CA ALA A 21 -23.25 10.86 -3.80
C ALA A 21 -23.25 12.35 -4.15
N LYS A 22 -24.43 12.98 -4.10
CA LYS A 22 -24.63 14.42 -4.33
C LYS A 22 -23.53 15.21 -3.60
N PRO A 23 -23.06 16.33 -4.17
CA PRO A 23 -21.95 17.10 -3.59
C PRO A 23 -22.19 17.31 -2.09
N HIS A 24 -21.27 16.79 -1.27
CA HIS A 24 -21.31 16.96 0.18
C HIS A 24 -21.41 18.46 0.47
N GLN A 25 -22.53 18.87 1.04
CA GLN A 25 -22.66 20.20 1.63
C GLN A 25 -21.54 20.32 2.66
N SER A 26 -20.74 21.39 2.57
CA SER A 26 -19.69 21.67 3.54
C SER A 26 -20.27 21.53 4.94
N ALA A 27 -19.63 20.69 5.76
CA ALA A 27 -20.04 20.50 7.14
C ALA A 27 -20.09 21.88 7.82
N SER A 28 -21.21 22.21 8.47
CA SER A 28 -21.30 23.45 9.26
C SER A 28 -20.16 23.49 10.29
N ALA A 29 -19.64 24.67 10.61
CA ALA A 29 -18.57 24.80 11.62
C ALA A 29 -18.93 24.11 12.96
N SER A 30 -20.23 24.02 13.30
CA SER A 30 -20.73 23.33 14.50
C SER A 30 -20.62 21.79 14.44
N SER A 31 -20.74 21.19 13.25
CA SER A 31 -20.62 19.74 13.06
C SER A 31 -19.16 19.31 12.99
N ALA A 32 -18.28 20.09 12.33
CA ALA A 32 -16.85 19.82 12.30
C ALA A 32 -16.22 19.90 13.70
N SER A 33 -16.60 20.91 14.50
CA SER A 33 -16.18 21.04 15.90
C SER A 33 -16.62 19.84 16.75
N LYS A 34 -17.87 19.36 16.59
CA LYS A 34 -18.35 18.16 17.29
C LYS A 34 -17.56 16.90 16.90
N SER A 35 -17.27 16.71 15.61
CA SER A 35 -16.48 15.57 15.14
C SER A 35 -15.06 15.58 15.69
N GLN A 36 -14.40 16.74 15.68
CA GLN A 36 -13.05 16.89 16.25
C GLN A 36 -13.03 16.55 17.74
N HIS A 37 -14.05 16.95 18.51
CA HIS A 37 -14.16 16.58 19.92
C HIS A 37 -14.26 15.06 20.14
N VAL A 38 -14.82 14.30 19.19
CA VAL A 38 -14.84 12.83 19.28
C VAL A 38 -13.43 12.27 19.14
N ARG A 39 -12.65 12.76 18.16
CA ARG A 39 -11.24 12.35 17.95
C ARG A 39 -10.40 12.61 19.20
N ASP A 40 -10.46 13.84 19.71
CA ASP A 40 -9.72 14.25 20.90
C ASP A 40 -10.13 13.42 22.12
N GLY A 41 -11.43 13.13 22.25
CA GLY A 41 -11.97 12.29 23.32
C GLY A 41 -11.53 10.83 23.26
N MET A 42 -11.34 10.28 22.05
CA MET A 42 -10.75 8.94 21.87
C MET A 42 -9.31 8.93 22.35
N LEU A 43 -8.48 9.85 21.85
CA LEU A 43 -7.05 9.93 22.15
C LEU A 43 -6.79 10.21 23.64
N ALA A 44 -7.54 11.13 24.23
CA ALA A 44 -7.43 11.48 25.65
C ALA A 44 -7.61 10.27 26.58
N LYS A 45 -8.49 9.33 26.22
CA LYS A 45 -8.66 8.09 26.98
C LYS A 45 -7.45 7.17 26.89
N LEU A 46 -6.74 7.16 25.76
CA LEU A 46 -5.61 6.26 25.53
C LEU A 46 -4.29 6.78 26.12
N HIS A 47 -4.13 8.09 26.24
CA HIS A 47 -2.92 8.70 26.78
C HIS A 47 -2.59 8.23 28.20
N GLY A 48 -1.33 7.84 28.42
CA GLY A 48 -0.81 7.45 29.74
C GLY A 48 -1.09 5.99 30.12
N GLN A 49 -1.85 5.23 29.34
CA GLN A 49 -2.05 3.81 29.58
C GLN A 49 -0.76 3.01 29.34
N ARG A 50 -0.59 1.92 30.08
CA ARG A 50 0.48 0.94 29.85
C ARG A 50 -0.09 -0.24 29.10
N VAL A 51 0.58 -0.66 28.03
CA VAL A 51 0.14 -1.77 27.18
C VAL A 51 1.24 -2.82 27.09
N ARG A 52 0.83 -4.08 27.02
CA ARG A 52 1.71 -5.21 26.68
C ARG A 52 1.44 -5.62 25.24
N ILE A 53 2.43 -5.40 24.38
CA ILE A 53 2.40 -5.90 23.00
C ILE A 53 2.85 -7.37 23.01
N PRO A 54 2.03 -8.32 22.54
CA PRO A 54 2.46 -9.72 22.42
C PRO A 54 3.56 -9.87 21.36
N ASP A 55 4.31 -10.97 21.41
CA ASP A 55 5.29 -11.28 20.37
C ASP A 55 4.57 -11.80 19.12
N LEU A 56 4.10 -10.86 18.30
CA LEU A 56 3.38 -11.14 17.06
C LEU A 56 4.20 -11.97 16.06
N GLY A 57 5.53 -11.89 16.13
CA GLY A 57 6.43 -12.68 15.29
C GLY A 57 6.34 -14.18 15.53
N LYS A 58 5.89 -14.62 16.71
CA LYS A 58 5.69 -16.05 16.98
C LYS A 58 4.68 -16.71 16.05
N MET A 59 3.68 -15.95 15.58
CA MET A 59 2.66 -16.45 14.65
C MET A 59 3.26 -16.83 13.28
N MET A 60 4.45 -16.30 12.97
CA MET A 60 5.12 -16.43 11.68
C MET A 60 6.52 -17.04 11.85
N GLU A 61 6.83 -17.66 13.00
CA GLU A 61 8.19 -18.10 13.34
C GLU A 61 8.70 -19.24 12.44
N HIS A 62 7.82 -19.92 11.73
CA HIS A 62 8.14 -20.97 10.75
C HIS A 62 8.28 -20.45 9.31
N TRP A 63 7.96 -19.17 9.04
CA TRP A 63 8.06 -18.58 7.70
C TRP A 63 9.51 -18.26 7.31
N SER A 64 9.79 -18.09 6.02
CA SER A 64 11.14 -17.68 5.60
C SER A 64 11.50 -16.27 6.10
N LYS A 65 12.80 -16.01 6.25
CA LYS A 65 13.37 -14.69 6.62
C LYS A 65 14.62 -14.41 5.78
N GLU A 66 14.56 -14.77 4.52
CA GLU A 66 15.61 -14.55 3.52
C GLU A 66 15.83 -13.05 3.35
N MET A 67 17.07 -12.67 3.02
CA MET A 67 17.46 -11.29 2.77
C MET A 67 18.21 -11.23 1.44
N SER A 68 17.90 -10.22 0.63
CA SER A 68 18.66 -9.94 -0.60
C SER A 68 20.13 -9.67 -0.28
N PRO A 69 21.08 -10.16 -1.08
CA PRO A 69 22.49 -9.82 -0.93
C PRO A 69 22.81 -8.38 -1.39
N HIS A 70 21.83 -7.64 -1.94
CA HIS A 70 22.03 -6.33 -2.56
C HIS A 70 21.73 -5.14 -1.63
N VAL A 71 21.85 -5.31 -0.31
CA VAL A 71 21.59 -4.26 0.71
C VAL A 71 22.38 -2.98 0.44
N ASP A 72 23.68 -3.10 0.17
CA ASP A 72 24.56 -1.95 -0.07
C ASP A 72 24.17 -1.14 -1.32
N MET A 73 23.62 -1.82 -2.33
CA MET A 73 23.11 -1.17 -3.53
C MET A 73 21.87 -0.32 -3.19
N VAL A 74 20.96 -0.84 -2.36
CA VAL A 74 19.78 -0.09 -1.91
C VAL A 74 20.20 1.19 -1.18
N ASP A 75 21.17 1.11 -0.26
CA ASP A 75 21.67 2.29 0.45
C ASP A 75 22.26 3.32 -0.50
N SER A 76 23.10 2.88 -1.45
CA SER A 76 23.70 3.74 -2.47
C SER A 76 22.63 4.41 -3.34
N LYS A 77 21.59 3.67 -3.71
CA LYS A 77 20.50 4.15 -4.54
C LYS A 77 19.63 5.18 -3.80
N VAL A 78 19.29 4.92 -2.54
CA VAL A 78 18.53 5.88 -1.70
C VAL A 78 19.31 7.19 -1.56
N LEU A 79 20.61 7.13 -1.29
CA LEU A 79 21.46 8.33 -1.21
C LEU A 79 21.47 9.12 -2.52
N ASN A 80 21.67 8.43 -3.64
CA ASN A 80 21.64 9.07 -4.96
C ASN A 80 20.30 9.76 -5.24
N MET A 81 19.18 9.16 -4.85
CA MET A 81 17.87 9.78 -5.03
C MET A 81 17.66 11.01 -4.14
N ILE A 82 18.15 10.97 -2.90
CA ILE A 82 18.11 12.13 -1.98
C ILE A 82 18.92 13.31 -2.53
N GLU A 83 20.02 13.04 -3.24
CA GLU A 83 20.88 14.05 -3.85
C GLU A 83 20.29 14.64 -5.14
N ASN A 84 19.60 13.81 -5.94
CA ASN A 84 19.19 14.18 -7.30
C ASN A 84 17.73 14.60 -7.46
N HIS A 85 16.85 14.23 -6.53
CA HIS A 85 15.46 14.66 -6.54
C HIS A 85 15.22 15.78 -5.53
N ALA A 86 14.21 16.63 -5.76
CA ALA A 86 13.75 17.61 -4.80
C ALA A 86 13.11 16.93 -3.58
N VAL A 87 13.96 16.45 -2.69
CA VAL A 87 13.59 15.80 -1.44
C VAL A 87 13.71 16.82 -0.32
N ASN A 88 12.59 17.19 0.31
CA ASN A 88 12.62 18.09 1.46
C ASN A 88 13.29 17.42 2.68
N ASP A 89 13.66 18.22 3.68
CA ASP A 89 14.41 17.75 4.85
C ASP A 89 13.66 16.68 5.67
N ALA A 90 12.32 16.70 5.66
CA ALA A 90 11.51 15.72 6.38
C ALA A 90 11.60 14.35 5.69
N VAL A 91 11.40 14.30 4.36
CA VAL A 91 11.57 13.08 3.57
C VAL A 91 12.99 12.56 3.68
N ARG A 92 14.00 13.44 3.55
CA ARG A 92 15.41 13.06 3.70
C ARG A 92 15.66 12.39 5.05
N THR A 93 15.20 13.03 6.13
CA THR A 93 15.34 12.49 7.48
C THR A 93 14.65 11.13 7.62
N ARG A 94 13.48 10.97 7.00
CA ARG A 94 12.71 9.73 7.02
C ARG A 94 13.43 8.62 6.26
N LEU A 95 13.85 8.87 5.02
CA LEU A 95 14.61 7.92 4.20
C LEU A 95 15.92 7.49 4.88
N THR A 96 16.65 8.42 5.50
CA THR A 96 17.88 8.10 6.24
C THR A 96 17.63 7.25 7.50
N LYS A 97 16.48 7.44 8.18
CA LYS A 97 16.16 6.71 9.42
C LYS A 97 15.43 5.39 9.18
N ALA A 98 14.74 5.24 8.07
CA ALA A 98 13.83 4.14 7.81
C ALA A 98 14.54 2.79 7.56
N LYS A 99 15.88 2.73 7.51
CA LYS A 99 16.63 1.48 7.24
C LYS A 99 16.03 0.72 6.05
N LEU A 100 15.76 1.45 4.95
CA LEU A 100 15.02 0.91 3.80
C LEU A 100 15.76 -0.25 3.14
N SER A 101 17.09 -0.29 3.23
CA SER A 101 17.91 -1.40 2.74
C SER A 101 17.59 -2.72 3.43
N GLU A 102 17.45 -2.73 4.76
CA GLU A 102 17.01 -3.92 5.51
C GLU A 102 15.58 -4.32 5.14
N GLN A 103 14.66 -3.35 5.02
CA GLN A 103 13.26 -3.62 4.68
C GLN A 103 13.13 -4.21 3.27
N LEU A 104 13.67 -3.53 2.27
CA LEU A 104 13.57 -3.94 0.87
C LEU A 104 14.28 -5.26 0.64
N ALA A 105 15.44 -5.49 1.28
CA ALA A 105 16.13 -6.78 1.19
C ALA A 105 15.29 -7.93 1.77
N GLY A 106 14.49 -7.66 2.79
CA GLY A 106 13.54 -8.63 3.34
C GLY A 106 12.24 -8.77 2.55
N TRP A 107 11.82 -7.76 1.79
CA TRP A 107 10.61 -7.81 0.95
C TRP A 107 10.89 -8.47 -0.40
N TYR A 108 12.07 -8.23 -0.98
CA TYR A 108 12.49 -8.70 -2.29
C TYR A 108 13.78 -9.53 -2.22
N PRO A 109 13.79 -10.64 -1.45
CA PRO A 109 15.02 -11.38 -1.16
C PRO A 109 15.66 -12.06 -2.38
N PHE A 110 14.90 -12.26 -3.46
CA PHE A 110 15.35 -12.95 -4.67
C PHE A 110 15.51 -12.03 -5.88
N ALA A 111 15.31 -10.72 -5.70
CA ALA A 111 15.43 -9.77 -6.79
C ALA A 111 16.87 -9.65 -7.29
N SER A 112 17.01 -9.57 -8.60
CA SER A 112 18.29 -9.21 -9.24
C SER A 112 18.71 -7.80 -8.80
N CYS A 113 20.01 -7.49 -8.93
CA CYS A 113 20.52 -6.17 -8.57
C CYS A 113 19.81 -5.03 -9.32
N ASP A 114 19.56 -5.20 -10.63
CA ASP A 114 18.91 -4.17 -11.45
C ASP A 114 17.42 -4.01 -11.09
N THR A 115 16.72 -5.13 -10.90
CA THR A 115 15.31 -5.13 -10.45
C THR A 115 15.19 -4.49 -9.07
N MET A 116 16.12 -4.79 -8.17
CA MET A 116 16.17 -4.21 -6.82
C MET A 116 16.41 -2.71 -6.86
N ALA A 117 17.21 -2.20 -7.81
CA ALA A 117 17.42 -0.77 -7.99
C ALA A 117 16.12 -0.07 -8.42
N ALA A 118 15.39 -0.65 -9.38
CA ALA A 118 14.08 -0.15 -9.82
C ALA A 118 13.04 -0.17 -8.68
N LEU A 119 12.97 -1.25 -7.91
CA LEU A 119 12.09 -1.37 -6.74
C LEU A 119 12.45 -0.37 -5.64
N THR A 120 13.74 -0.04 -5.50
CA THR A 120 14.20 1.02 -4.59
C THR A 120 13.72 2.38 -5.06
N SER A 121 13.81 2.69 -6.36
CA SER A 121 13.27 3.93 -6.92
C SER A 121 11.76 4.05 -6.68
N PHE A 122 11.03 2.96 -6.90
CA PHE A 122 9.59 2.91 -6.62
C PHE A 122 9.28 3.16 -5.14
N GLN A 123 10.02 2.53 -4.22
CA GLN A 123 9.82 2.75 -2.79
C GLN A 123 10.09 4.21 -2.40
N VAL A 124 11.17 4.81 -2.90
CA VAL A 124 11.51 6.22 -2.62
C VAL A 124 10.45 7.15 -3.19
N TRP A 125 9.93 6.90 -4.40
CA TRP A 125 8.81 7.64 -4.98
C TRP A 125 7.58 7.61 -4.05
N MET A 126 7.20 6.44 -3.53
CA MET A 126 6.10 6.33 -2.56
C MET A 126 6.34 7.21 -1.32
N PHE A 127 7.57 7.24 -0.80
CA PHE A 127 7.95 8.10 0.34
C PHE A 127 7.90 9.60 0.02
N ILE A 128 8.21 10.01 -1.21
CA ILE A 128 8.15 11.41 -1.61
C ILE A 128 6.68 11.85 -1.75
N VAL A 129 5.86 11.05 -2.45
CA VAL A 129 4.45 11.34 -2.68
C VAL A 129 3.66 11.36 -1.36
N ASP A 130 3.88 10.38 -0.49
CA ASP A 130 3.24 10.32 0.84
C ASP A 130 3.54 11.58 1.69
N ASP A 131 4.77 12.08 1.66
CA ASP A 131 5.12 13.28 2.43
C ASP A 131 4.49 14.55 1.86
N LEU A 132 4.43 14.70 0.53
CA LEU A 132 3.71 15.81 -0.10
C LEU A 132 2.21 15.76 0.23
N LEU A 133 1.62 14.56 0.22
CA LEU A 133 0.23 14.36 0.63
C LEU A 133 0.01 14.75 2.10
N ASP A 134 0.92 14.38 2.99
CA ASP A 134 0.88 14.79 4.40
C ASP A 134 1.01 16.30 4.57
N GLN A 135 1.91 16.96 3.83
CA GLN A 135 2.07 18.42 3.86
C GLN A 135 0.81 19.16 3.41
N TYR A 136 0.19 18.71 2.31
CA TYR A 136 -1.04 19.30 1.79
C TYR A 136 -2.26 19.00 2.64
N SER A 137 -2.18 17.98 3.51
CA SER A 137 -3.29 17.56 4.39
C SER A 137 -3.11 17.97 5.86
N LEU A 138 -2.10 18.79 6.17
CA LEU A 138 -1.93 19.33 7.53
C LEU A 138 -3.19 20.08 7.99
N PRO A 139 -3.76 19.78 9.17
CA PRO A 139 -5.05 20.35 9.59
C PRO A 139 -5.13 21.88 9.58
N HIS A 140 -4.02 22.55 9.88
CA HIS A 140 -3.93 24.02 9.96
C HIS A 140 -3.49 24.70 8.65
N LYS A 141 -3.15 23.91 7.63
CA LYS A 141 -2.63 24.35 6.32
C LYS A 141 -3.20 23.50 5.17
N PHE A 142 -4.42 22.99 5.34
CA PHE A 142 -5.01 22.08 4.38
C PHE A 142 -5.15 22.76 3.02
N ASP A 143 -4.44 22.27 2.01
CA ASP A 143 -4.46 22.77 0.63
C ASP A 143 -5.17 21.76 -0.27
N PHE A 144 -6.49 21.89 -0.37
CA PHE A 144 -7.32 21.01 -1.19
C PHE A 144 -6.90 21.04 -2.67
N ALA A 145 -6.51 22.21 -3.18
CA ALA A 145 -6.16 22.37 -4.59
C ALA A 145 -4.83 21.66 -4.90
N ALA A 146 -3.81 21.86 -4.05
CA ALA A 146 -2.52 21.19 -4.23
C ALA A 146 -2.64 19.67 -4.08
N LEU A 147 -3.39 19.20 -3.07
CA LEU A 147 -3.70 17.78 -2.90
C LEU A 147 -4.36 17.19 -4.15
N HIS A 148 -5.39 17.86 -4.68
CA HIS A 148 -6.10 17.38 -5.87
C HIS A 148 -5.21 17.35 -7.12
N ILE A 149 -4.37 18.38 -7.31
CA ILE A 149 -3.41 18.45 -8.43
C ILE A 149 -2.40 17.32 -8.32
N LEU A 150 -1.76 17.11 -7.17
CA LEU A 150 -0.78 16.03 -6.97
C LEU A 150 -1.37 14.66 -7.29
N LEU A 151 -2.57 14.37 -6.78
CA LEU A 151 -3.25 13.08 -7.04
C LEU A 151 -3.57 12.88 -8.53
N THR A 152 -3.94 13.96 -9.23
CA THR A 152 -4.26 13.92 -10.66
C THR A 152 -2.99 13.75 -11.50
N ASP A 153 -1.96 14.54 -11.21
CA ASP A 153 -0.66 14.51 -11.87
C ASP A 153 0.01 13.13 -11.70
N CYS A 154 -0.01 12.55 -10.49
CA CYS A 154 0.52 11.21 -10.26
C CYS A 154 -0.27 10.14 -11.05
N ARG A 155 -1.61 10.18 -11.05
CA ARG A 155 -2.43 9.22 -11.81
C ARG A 155 -2.10 9.27 -13.30
N ASP A 156 -2.11 10.47 -13.84
CA ASP A 156 -1.79 10.77 -15.23
C ASP A 156 -0.41 10.24 -15.64
N PHE A 157 0.62 10.54 -14.83
CA PHE A 157 1.98 10.09 -15.09
C PHE A 157 2.13 8.57 -14.98
N ILE A 158 1.55 7.93 -13.96
CA ILE A 158 1.58 6.47 -13.78
C ILE A 158 1.00 5.77 -15.02
N GLU A 159 -0.19 6.18 -15.48
CA GLU A 159 -0.87 5.56 -16.61
C GLU A 159 -0.06 5.71 -17.91
N ARG A 160 0.53 6.88 -18.16
CA ARG A 160 1.37 7.11 -19.35
C ARG A 160 2.70 6.39 -19.30
N SER A 161 3.43 6.47 -18.19
CA SER A 161 4.74 5.83 -18.05
C SER A 161 4.64 4.30 -18.10
N LEU A 162 3.48 3.74 -17.72
CA LEU A 162 3.18 2.31 -17.88
C LEU A 162 2.46 2.00 -19.20
N GLY A 163 2.32 2.93 -20.14
CA GLY A 163 1.75 2.69 -21.47
C GLY A 163 0.30 2.18 -21.46
N LEU A 164 -0.52 2.68 -20.54
CA LEU A 164 -1.94 2.32 -20.37
C LEU A 164 -2.89 3.41 -20.88
N ASP A 165 -2.36 4.58 -21.24
CA ASP A 165 -3.14 5.66 -21.85
C ASP A 165 -3.56 5.27 -23.27
N GLU A 166 -4.80 4.78 -23.43
CA GLU A 166 -5.38 4.44 -24.73
C GLU A 166 -5.55 5.67 -25.65
N SER A 167 -5.53 6.89 -25.09
CA SER A 167 -5.59 8.12 -25.88
C SER A 167 -4.27 8.40 -26.61
N ALA A 168 -3.17 7.78 -26.19
CA ALA A 168 -1.85 7.83 -26.83
C ALA A 168 -1.72 6.91 -28.06
N ALA A 169 -2.79 6.21 -28.47
CA ALA A 169 -2.84 5.50 -29.76
C ALA A 169 -2.92 6.45 -30.98
N ALA A 170 -3.14 7.75 -30.75
CA ALA A 170 -2.85 8.78 -31.74
C ALA A 170 -1.33 8.97 -31.85
N PRO A 171 -0.75 9.21 -33.05
CA PRO A 171 0.69 9.40 -33.19
C PRO A 171 1.16 10.45 -32.19
N GLY A 172 2.03 10.01 -31.27
CA GLY A 172 2.57 10.83 -30.21
C GLY A 172 3.13 12.13 -30.78
N PRO A 173 3.06 13.24 -30.03
CA PRO A 173 3.49 14.50 -30.56
C PRO A 173 5.01 14.43 -30.83
N ALA A 174 5.46 15.14 -31.87
CA ALA A 174 6.80 15.02 -32.45
C ALA A 174 7.93 15.12 -31.39
N PRO A 175 9.14 14.59 -31.64
CA PRO A 175 10.28 14.76 -30.73
C PRO A 175 10.48 16.26 -30.42
N GLY A 176 10.27 16.64 -29.16
CA GLY A 176 10.22 18.05 -28.72
C GLY A 176 8.84 18.58 -28.33
N ALA A 177 7.82 17.72 -28.27
CA ALA A 177 6.49 18.08 -27.83
C ALA A 177 6.38 18.21 -26.30
N GLU A 178 5.99 19.43 -25.89
CA GLU A 178 5.54 19.88 -24.57
C GLU A 178 6.09 19.07 -23.39
N HIS A 179 7.14 19.59 -22.75
CA HIS A 179 7.43 19.22 -21.35
C HIS A 179 6.17 19.51 -20.52
N TYR A 180 5.42 18.47 -20.17
CA TYR A 180 4.31 18.59 -19.25
C TYR A 180 4.84 19.15 -17.92
N SER A 181 4.41 20.36 -17.61
CA SER A 181 4.77 21.04 -16.37
C SER A 181 3.81 20.60 -15.28
N TYR A 182 4.14 19.51 -14.60
CA TYR A 182 3.48 19.10 -13.37
C TYR A 182 3.81 20.07 -12.23
N ARG A 183 2.90 20.25 -11.27
CA ARG A 183 3.13 21.19 -10.16
C ARG A 183 4.33 20.77 -9.31
N ASP A 184 4.34 19.50 -8.91
CA ASP A 184 5.38 18.86 -8.12
C ASP A 184 6.23 17.97 -9.03
N HIS A 185 6.76 18.55 -10.12
CA HIS A 185 7.34 17.82 -11.27
C HIS A 185 8.30 16.72 -10.87
N ASP A 186 9.35 17.03 -10.09
CA ASP A 186 10.36 16.03 -9.71
C ASP A 186 9.78 14.85 -8.90
N ALA A 187 8.75 15.10 -8.08
CA ALA A 187 8.10 14.05 -7.32
C ALA A 187 7.27 13.15 -8.23
N VAL A 188 6.46 13.75 -9.11
CA VAL A 188 5.61 13.03 -10.06
C VAL A 188 6.46 12.20 -11.02
N THR A 189 7.49 12.80 -11.62
CA THR A 189 8.31 12.16 -12.67
C THR A 189 9.34 11.18 -12.13
N SER A 190 9.67 11.19 -10.84
CA SER A 190 10.58 10.20 -10.24
C SER A 190 10.09 8.74 -10.36
N PHE A 191 8.80 8.53 -10.68
CA PHE A 191 8.24 7.23 -11.03
C PHE A 191 8.80 6.65 -12.36
N GLU A 192 9.33 7.50 -13.24
CA GLU A 192 9.79 7.15 -14.60
C GLU A 192 10.86 6.06 -14.61
N GLU A 193 11.80 6.10 -13.66
CA GLU A 193 12.88 5.12 -13.61
C GLU A 193 12.34 3.71 -13.39
N TYR A 194 11.43 3.55 -12.42
CA TYR A 194 10.78 2.27 -12.15
C TYR A 194 9.93 1.84 -13.36
N ALA A 195 9.10 2.75 -13.88
CA ALA A 195 8.22 2.45 -15.00
C ALA A 195 9.01 2.05 -16.26
N GLY A 196 10.14 2.70 -16.53
CA GLY A 196 11.02 2.39 -17.66
C GLY A 196 11.56 0.96 -17.60
N VAL A 197 12.00 0.50 -16.42
CA VAL A 197 12.47 -0.88 -16.24
C VAL A 197 11.31 -1.88 -16.35
N VAL A 198 10.14 -1.56 -15.78
CA VAL A 198 8.93 -2.37 -15.95
C VAL A 198 8.54 -2.47 -17.43
N MET A 199 8.59 -1.38 -18.19
CA MET A 199 8.27 -1.39 -19.62
C MET A 199 9.28 -2.20 -20.45
N GLN A 200 10.55 -2.24 -20.05
CA GLN A 200 11.56 -3.05 -20.72
C GLN A 200 11.34 -4.55 -20.50
N THR A 201 10.90 -4.97 -19.32
CA THR A 201 10.75 -6.40 -18.97
C THR A 201 9.32 -6.91 -19.17
N TYR A 202 8.31 -6.08 -18.94
CA TYR A 202 6.87 -6.41 -18.96
C TYR A 202 6.07 -5.56 -19.97
N GLY A 203 6.71 -4.95 -20.97
CA GLY A 203 6.03 -4.12 -21.98
C GLY A 203 4.87 -4.85 -22.69
N ASP A 204 5.06 -6.13 -23.00
CA ASP A 204 4.05 -6.95 -23.67
C ASP A 204 2.93 -7.44 -22.72
N SER A 205 3.11 -7.33 -21.40
CA SER A 205 2.11 -7.73 -20.41
C SER A 205 1.24 -6.56 -19.98
N HIS A 206 0.20 -6.27 -20.77
CA HIS A 206 -0.79 -5.24 -20.42
C HIS A 206 -1.43 -5.52 -19.05
N ALA A 207 -1.77 -6.78 -18.76
CA ALA A 207 -2.41 -7.17 -17.50
C ALA A 207 -1.55 -6.79 -16.27
N TYR A 208 -0.26 -7.12 -16.31
CA TYR A 208 0.66 -6.78 -15.22
C TYR A 208 0.81 -5.27 -15.03
N ARG A 209 1.02 -4.53 -16.13
CA ARG A 209 1.13 -3.06 -16.11
C ARG A 209 -0.13 -2.41 -15.53
N ALA A 210 -1.32 -2.87 -15.96
CA ALA A 210 -2.60 -2.40 -15.45
C ALA A 210 -2.78 -2.70 -13.96
N ARG A 211 -2.27 -3.84 -13.46
CA ARG A 211 -2.35 -4.19 -12.04
C ARG A 211 -1.49 -3.28 -11.17
N ILE A 212 -0.25 -2.99 -11.58
CA ILE A 212 0.60 -2.02 -10.86
C ILE A 212 -0.09 -0.66 -10.81
N ALA A 213 -0.53 -0.15 -11.97
CA ALA A 213 -1.18 1.15 -12.05
C ALA A 213 -2.43 1.23 -11.17
N LYS A 214 -3.28 0.21 -11.21
CA LYS A 214 -4.48 0.11 -10.37
C LYS A 214 -4.14 0.25 -8.88
N GLU A 215 -3.13 -0.47 -8.38
CA GLU A 215 -2.80 -0.45 -6.95
C GLU A 215 -2.07 0.83 -6.52
N ALA A 216 -1.27 1.43 -7.41
CA ALA A 216 -0.68 2.75 -7.18
C ALA A 216 -1.75 3.84 -7.11
N ILE A 217 -2.72 3.81 -8.02
CA ILE A 217 -3.87 4.72 -8.04
C ILE A 217 -4.78 4.50 -6.82
N ALA A 218 -5.04 3.24 -6.45
CA ALA A 218 -5.83 2.92 -5.27
C ALA A 218 -5.20 3.50 -4.00
N THR A 219 -3.86 3.47 -3.90
CA THR A 219 -3.12 4.09 -2.80
C THR A 219 -3.34 5.61 -2.75
N LEU A 220 -3.26 6.29 -3.89
CA LEU A 220 -3.55 7.73 -3.98
C LEU A 220 -4.99 8.05 -3.51
N ASP A 221 -5.96 7.22 -3.90
CA ASP A 221 -7.36 7.35 -3.44
C ASP A 221 -7.51 7.07 -1.93
N GLY A 222 -6.76 6.11 -1.39
CA GLY A 222 -6.67 5.82 0.05
C GLY A 222 -6.12 7.00 0.86
N TYR A 223 -5.04 7.61 0.41
CA TYR A 223 -4.48 8.81 1.05
C TYR A 223 -5.43 9.99 0.99
N ARG A 224 -6.13 10.19 -0.13
CA ARG A 224 -7.18 11.20 -0.22
C ARG A 224 -8.24 10.98 0.87
N GLN A 225 -8.66 9.73 1.09
CA GLN A 225 -9.66 9.40 2.10
C GLN A 225 -9.17 9.75 3.52
N GLU A 226 -7.91 9.46 3.84
CA GLU A 226 -7.31 9.82 5.14
C GLU A 226 -7.17 11.33 5.30
N ALA A 227 -6.73 12.04 4.26
CA ALA A 227 -6.65 13.50 4.26
C ALA A 227 -8.02 14.15 4.50
N MET A 228 -9.09 13.65 3.85
CA MET A 228 -10.45 14.14 4.06
C MET A 228 -10.95 13.88 5.48
N ASN A 229 -10.70 12.68 6.03
CA ASN A 229 -11.08 12.35 7.42
C ASN A 229 -10.41 13.30 8.42
N ARG A 230 -9.11 13.58 8.22
CA ARG A 230 -8.37 14.55 9.04
C ARG A 230 -8.93 15.96 8.90
N HIS A 231 -9.17 16.43 7.68
CA HIS A 231 -9.69 17.77 7.41
C HIS A 231 -11.07 17.99 8.06
N GLU A 232 -11.96 17.00 7.98
CA GLU A 232 -13.31 17.07 8.53
C GLU A 232 -13.36 16.82 10.05
N GLY A 233 -12.22 16.52 10.68
CA GLY A 233 -12.15 16.11 12.07
C GLY A 233 -12.95 14.82 12.35
N ARG A 234 -13.14 13.97 11.34
CA ARG A 234 -13.97 12.76 11.43
C ARG A 234 -13.15 11.58 11.90
N ALA A 235 -13.61 10.86 12.91
CA ALA A 235 -13.09 9.52 13.22
C ALA A 235 -13.82 8.49 12.34
N PRO A 236 -13.12 7.66 11.55
CA PRO A 236 -13.77 6.59 10.80
C PRO A 236 -14.30 5.51 11.74
N SER A 237 -15.37 4.83 11.35
CA SER A 237 -15.71 3.54 11.96
C SER A 237 -14.66 2.48 11.59
N LEU A 238 -14.61 1.38 12.36
CA LEU A 238 -13.74 0.26 12.04
C LEU A 238 -13.98 -0.27 10.61
N GLY A 239 -15.24 -0.40 10.18
CA GLY A 239 -15.55 -0.89 8.84
C GLY A 239 -15.05 0.04 7.73
N GLU A 240 -15.22 1.36 7.90
CA GLU A 240 -14.71 2.34 6.94
C GLU A 240 -13.19 2.34 6.87
N TYR A 241 -12.52 2.34 8.04
CA TYR A 241 -11.07 2.26 8.11
C TYR A 241 -10.52 1.07 7.33
N LEU A 242 -11.09 -0.11 7.54
CA LEU A 242 -10.66 -1.32 6.84
C LEU A 242 -10.98 -1.32 5.35
N GLY A 243 -11.98 -0.55 4.92
CA GLY A 243 -12.33 -0.39 3.52
C GLY A 243 -11.28 0.35 2.70
N TYR A 244 -10.50 1.25 3.32
CA TYR A 244 -9.44 1.99 2.63
C TYR A 244 -8.03 1.65 3.11
N ARG A 245 -7.86 1.02 4.29
CA ARG A 245 -6.53 0.79 4.90
C ARG A 245 -5.61 -0.09 4.05
N ALA A 246 -6.14 -1.09 3.36
CA ALA A 246 -5.32 -1.91 2.46
C ALA A 246 -4.63 -1.03 1.40
N ALA A 247 -5.36 -0.09 0.82
CA ALA A 247 -4.83 0.86 -0.15
C ALA A 247 -3.92 1.91 0.51
N SER A 248 -4.35 2.56 1.59
CA SER A 248 -3.52 3.59 2.25
C SER A 248 -2.25 3.04 2.91
N SER A 249 -2.17 1.73 3.17
CA SER A 249 -0.95 1.09 3.66
C SER A 249 0.17 0.99 2.61
N CYS A 250 -0.14 1.19 1.32
CA CYS A 250 0.75 0.96 0.17
C CYS A 250 1.22 -0.49 -0.02
N ILE A 251 0.95 -1.43 0.90
CA ILE A 251 1.54 -2.77 0.84
C ILE A 251 1.01 -3.58 -0.35
N MET A 252 -0.19 -3.27 -0.86
CA MET A 252 -0.67 -3.94 -2.06
C MET A 252 0.25 -3.66 -3.26
N GLN A 253 0.82 -2.45 -3.36
CA GLN A 253 1.80 -2.10 -4.38
C GLN A 253 3.11 -2.90 -4.24
N VAL A 254 3.46 -3.33 -3.03
CA VAL A 254 4.64 -4.16 -2.76
C VAL A 254 4.39 -5.59 -3.23
N VAL A 255 3.26 -6.19 -2.87
CA VAL A 255 2.98 -7.59 -3.22
C VAL A 255 2.73 -7.79 -4.72
N VAL A 256 2.11 -6.82 -5.41
CA VAL A 256 1.97 -6.91 -6.88
C VAL A 256 3.32 -6.83 -7.58
N ASN A 257 4.34 -6.22 -6.96
CA ASN A 257 5.69 -6.18 -7.49
C ASN A 257 6.46 -7.51 -7.34
N PHE A 258 5.91 -8.54 -6.68
CA PHE A 258 6.61 -9.82 -6.54
C PHE A 258 6.82 -10.55 -7.86
N GLU A 259 5.93 -10.38 -8.85
CA GLU A 259 6.17 -10.91 -10.19
C GLU A 259 7.42 -10.27 -10.80
N PHE A 260 7.46 -8.93 -10.86
CA PHE A 260 8.61 -8.18 -11.35
C PHE A 260 9.89 -8.46 -10.56
N ALA A 261 9.80 -8.52 -9.23
CA ALA A 261 10.92 -8.81 -8.34
C ALA A 261 11.59 -10.14 -8.66
N ASN A 262 10.83 -11.14 -9.09
CA ASN A 262 11.33 -12.49 -9.37
C ASN A 262 11.49 -12.78 -10.88
N GLY A 263 11.13 -11.85 -11.77
CA GLY A 263 11.10 -12.12 -13.21
C GLY A 263 10.03 -13.14 -13.62
N ILE A 264 8.93 -13.22 -12.86
CA ILE A 264 7.83 -14.18 -13.06
C ILE A 264 6.79 -13.60 -14.00
N HIS A 265 6.46 -14.33 -15.06
CA HIS A 265 5.45 -13.94 -16.04
C HIS A 265 4.26 -14.91 -16.00
N VAL A 266 3.27 -14.60 -15.16
CA VAL A 266 2.03 -15.38 -15.08
C VAL A 266 0.86 -14.65 -15.73
N PRO A 267 -0.06 -15.36 -16.41
CA PRO A 267 -1.29 -14.75 -16.92
C PRO A 267 -2.19 -14.20 -15.80
N GLU A 268 -3.05 -13.24 -16.14
CA GLU A 268 -4.01 -12.67 -15.19
C GLU A 268 -4.95 -13.74 -14.62
N GLU A 269 -5.26 -14.79 -15.40
CA GLU A 269 -6.11 -15.91 -14.98
C GLU A 269 -5.52 -16.69 -13.81
N VAL A 270 -4.19 -16.69 -13.65
CA VAL A 270 -3.49 -17.28 -12.48
C VAL A 270 -3.66 -16.37 -11.27
N MET A 271 -3.40 -15.08 -11.45
CA MET A 271 -3.41 -14.09 -10.36
C MET A 271 -4.82 -13.74 -9.88
N ALA A 272 -5.82 -13.86 -10.76
CA ALA A 272 -7.24 -13.69 -10.47
C ALA A 272 -7.88 -14.92 -9.80
N THR A 273 -7.12 -16.00 -9.56
CA THR A 273 -7.64 -17.13 -8.78
C THR A 273 -7.94 -16.68 -7.34
N PRO A 274 -9.01 -17.22 -6.71
CA PRO A 274 -9.36 -16.87 -5.34
C PRO A 274 -8.19 -17.07 -4.35
N GLU A 275 -7.39 -18.12 -4.56
CA GLU A 275 -6.25 -18.45 -3.70
C GLU A 275 -5.15 -17.39 -3.81
N MET A 276 -4.80 -16.93 -5.02
CA MET A 276 -3.78 -15.88 -5.21
C MET A 276 -4.25 -14.51 -4.70
N CYS A 277 -5.51 -14.14 -4.97
CA CYS A 277 -6.09 -12.91 -4.42
C CYS A 277 -6.07 -12.93 -2.89
N LYS A 278 -6.51 -14.04 -2.27
CA LYS A 278 -6.55 -14.16 -0.81
C LYS A 278 -5.16 -14.17 -0.18
N LEU A 279 -4.18 -14.77 -0.85
CA LEU A 279 -2.77 -14.77 -0.43
C LEU A 279 -2.25 -13.33 -0.29
N TYR A 280 -2.46 -12.49 -1.32
CA TYR A 280 -1.99 -11.11 -1.32
C TYR A 280 -2.77 -10.24 -0.33
N GLU A 281 -4.10 -10.36 -0.28
CA GLU A 281 -4.94 -9.64 0.69
C GLU A 281 -4.53 -9.94 2.13
N ALA A 282 -4.28 -11.20 2.47
CA ALA A 282 -3.88 -11.61 3.80
C ALA A 282 -2.47 -11.11 4.16
N ALA A 283 -1.52 -11.16 3.21
CA ALA A 283 -0.17 -10.63 3.41
C ALA A 283 -0.18 -9.11 3.65
N VAL A 284 -0.94 -8.36 2.85
CA VAL A 284 -1.18 -6.92 3.03
C VAL A 284 -1.79 -6.65 4.40
N ALA A 285 -2.78 -7.45 4.80
CA ALA A 285 -3.44 -7.30 6.08
C ALA A 285 -2.50 -7.49 7.27
N ILE A 286 -1.66 -8.53 7.23
CA ILE A 286 -0.64 -8.75 8.25
C ILE A 286 0.29 -7.53 8.36
N CYS A 287 0.80 -7.02 7.24
CA CYS A 287 1.72 -5.89 7.24
C CYS A 287 1.11 -4.59 7.78
N TYR A 288 -0.12 -4.22 7.39
CA TYR A 288 -0.73 -3.00 7.96
C TYR A 288 -1.09 -3.19 9.45
N ILE A 289 -1.47 -4.39 9.90
CA ILE A 289 -1.75 -4.64 11.32
C ILE A 289 -0.46 -4.51 12.13
N LEU A 290 0.65 -5.06 11.64
CA LEU A 290 1.97 -4.89 12.25
C LEU A 290 2.33 -3.41 12.37
N ASN A 291 2.13 -2.65 11.29
CA ASN A 291 2.37 -1.20 11.28
C ASN A 291 1.54 -0.52 12.36
N ASP A 292 0.23 -0.71 12.41
CA ASP A 292 -0.66 -0.07 13.39
C ASP A 292 -0.27 -0.39 14.84
N VAL A 293 0.20 -1.60 15.12
CA VAL A 293 0.67 -1.98 16.46
C VAL A 293 1.98 -1.29 16.83
N VAL A 294 2.94 -1.25 15.90
CA VAL A 294 4.28 -0.68 16.14
C VAL A 294 4.23 0.86 16.15
N SER A 295 3.42 1.47 15.28
CA SER A 295 3.28 2.92 15.14
C SER A 295 2.37 3.54 16.21
N LEU A 296 1.57 2.73 16.93
CA LEU A 296 0.57 3.18 17.91
C LEU A 296 1.02 4.35 18.79
N ARG A 297 2.21 4.23 19.42
CA ARG A 297 2.70 5.26 20.34
C ARG A 297 2.98 6.59 19.62
N LYS A 298 3.56 6.51 18.41
CA LYS A 298 3.85 7.67 17.57
C LYS A 298 2.54 8.32 17.13
N GLU A 299 1.62 7.51 16.59
CA GLU A 299 0.36 7.99 16.01
C GLU A 299 -0.56 8.62 17.06
N VAL A 300 -0.72 8.00 18.23
CA VAL A 300 -1.50 8.59 19.34
C VAL A 300 -0.89 9.91 19.82
N LYS A 301 0.45 10.03 19.84
CA LYS A 301 1.13 11.28 20.20
C LYS A 301 0.89 12.37 19.16
N GLU A 302 0.78 12.01 17.89
CA GLU A 302 0.59 12.94 16.77
C GLU A 302 -0.89 13.25 16.48
N GLY A 303 -1.82 12.60 17.18
CA GLY A 303 -3.25 12.88 17.08
C GLY A 303 -4.00 12.08 16.01
N PHE A 304 -3.41 10.97 15.55
CA PHE A 304 -4.02 10.08 14.56
C PHE A 304 -4.95 9.07 15.22
N VAL A 305 -6.15 8.90 14.67
CA VAL A 305 -7.15 7.92 15.12
C VAL A 305 -7.37 6.80 14.10
N GLU A 306 -6.82 6.96 12.90
CA GLU A 306 -6.82 6.03 11.77
C GLU A 306 -5.86 4.84 12.00
N ASN A 307 -6.07 4.11 13.09
CA ASN A 307 -5.23 3.01 13.53
C ASN A 307 -6.10 1.88 14.08
N LEU A 308 -5.87 0.63 13.66
CA LEU A 308 -6.69 -0.51 14.09
C LEU A 308 -6.78 -0.65 15.61
N VAL A 309 -5.68 -0.46 16.34
CA VAL A 309 -5.65 -0.54 17.80
C VAL A 309 -6.51 0.56 18.42
N VAL A 310 -6.39 1.79 17.93
CA VAL A 310 -7.17 2.94 18.43
C VAL A 310 -8.66 2.71 18.23
N LEU A 311 -9.06 2.21 17.06
CA LEU A 311 -10.46 1.95 16.70
C LEU A 311 -11.08 0.77 17.45
N LEU A 312 -10.26 -0.20 17.88
CA LEU A 312 -10.69 -1.35 18.69
C LEU A 312 -10.66 -1.08 20.20
N ALA A 313 -9.91 -0.06 20.64
CA ALA A 313 -9.60 0.16 22.04
C ALA A 313 -10.84 0.43 22.90
N ASP A 314 -11.82 1.19 22.40
CA ASP A 314 -13.00 1.59 23.18
C ASP A 314 -12.62 2.20 24.55
N GLY A 315 -11.53 2.98 24.56
CA GLY A 315 -10.95 3.58 25.76
C GLY A 315 -9.99 2.69 26.55
N ASP A 316 -9.76 1.44 26.14
CA ASP A 316 -8.76 0.51 26.71
C ASP A 316 -7.75 0.10 25.62
N VAL A 317 -6.51 0.60 25.72
CA VAL A 317 -5.46 0.33 24.74
C VAL A 317 -5.11 -1.16 24.68
N GLN A 318 -5.19 -1.89 25.81
CA GLN A 318 -4.90 -3.32 25.83
C GLN A 318 -5.95 -4.11 25.04
N LYS A 319 -7.25 -3.77 25.20
CA LYS A 319 -8.33 -4.32 24.39
C LYS A 319 -8.09 -4.10 22.90
N GLY A 320 -7.60 -2.92 22.52
CA GLY A 320 -7.24 -2.60 21.14
C GLY A 320 -6.12 -3.48 20.59
N VAL A 321 -5.03 -3.64 21.36
CA VAL A 321 -3.88 -4.49 20.98
C VAL A 321 -4.27 -5.96 20.91
N ASP A 322 -5.06 -6.46 21.87
CA ASP A 322 -5.53 -7.84 21.87
C ASP A 322 -6.44 -8.12 20.67
N GLY A 323 -7.29 -7.16 20.30
CA GLY A 323 -8.13 -7.23 19.11
C GLY A 323 -7.32 -7.22 17.81
N ALA A 324 -6.29 -6.38 17.72
CA ALA A 324 -5.37 -6.35 16.58
C ALA A 324 -4.58 -7.66 16.46
N ALA A 325 -4.08 -8.21 17.57
CA ALA A 325 -3.40 -9.50 17.60
C ALA A 325 -4.33 -10.66 17.20
N ALA A 326 -5.57 -10.67 17.69
CA ALA A 326 -6.57 -11.67 17.31
C ALA A 326 -6.93 -11.59 15.82
N ARG A 327 -6.93 -10.38 15.25
CA ARG A 327 -7.08 -10.21 13.80
C ARG A 327 -5.87 -10.73 13.05
N MET A 328 -4.67 -10.32 13.44
CA MET A 328 -3.43 -10.77 12.80
C MET A 328 -3.38 -12.30 12.75
N GLN A 329 -3.77 -12.99 13.83
CA GLN A 329 -3.84 -14.44 13.85
C GLN A 329 -4.78 -15.02 12.78
N ARG A 330 -5.94 -14.37 12.51
CA ARG A 330 -6.86 -14.78 11.43
C ARG A 330 -6.25 -14.56 10.06
N GLU A 331 -5.56 -13.44 9.85
CA GLU A 331 -4.91 -13.16 8.55
C GLU A 331 -3.73 -14.11 8.31
N VAL A 332 -2.98 -14.49 9.35
CA VAL A 332 -1.94 -15.54 9.28
C VAL A 332 -2.55 -16.87 8.85
N TYR A 333 -3.67 -17.29 9.44
CA TYR A 333 -4.37 -18.50 9.01
C TYR A 333 -4.89 -18.41 7.57
N ALA A 334 -5.47 -17.27 7.19
CA ALA A 334 -5.97 -17.05 5.84
C ALA A 334 -4.84 -17.08 4.79
N LEU A 335 -3.66 -16.55 5.12
CA LEU A 335 -2.48 -16.62 4.26
C LEU A 335 -2.04 -18.08 4.07
N GLU A 336 -1.98 -18.86 5.15
CA GLU A 336 -1.60 -20.29 5.07
C GLU A 336 -2.60 -21.11 4.25
N GLU A 337 -3.89 -20.93 4.50
CA GLU A 337 -4.95 -21.61 3.76
C GLU A 337 -4.89 -21.26 2.26
N ALA A 338 -4.70 -19.98 1.94
CA ALA A 338 -4.55 -19.50 0.57
C ALA A 338 -3.28 -20.06 -0.09
N ALA A 339 -2.16 -20.12 0.64
CA ALA A 339 -0.91 -20.69 0.15
C ALA A 339 -1.05 -22.20 -0.14
N GLU A 340 -1.67 -22.98 0.74
CA GLU A 340 -1.94 -24.40 0.53
C GLU A 340 -2.93 -24.63 -0.61
N GLY A 341 -3.94 -23.77 -0.74
CA GLY A 341 -4.88 -23.77 -1.85
C GLY A 341 -4.20 -23.53 -3.19
N ALA A 342 -3.39 -22.47 -3.28
CA ALA A 342 -2.64 -22.12 -4.48
C ALA A 342 -1.63 -23.20 -4.86
N ALA A 343 -0.86 -23.73 -3.91
CA ALA A 343 0.08 -24.82 -4.16
C ALA A 343 -0.60 -26.07 -4.73
N ARG A 344 -1.73 -26.50 -4.15
CA ARG A 344 -2.51 -27.64 -4.68
C ARG A 344 -3.12 -27.36 -6.04
N ARG A 345 -3.58 -26.13 -6.28
CA ARG A 345 -4.21 -25.74 -7.55
C ARG A 345 -3.25 -25.84 -8.73
N PHE A 346 -1.99 -25.46 -8.51
CA PHE A 346 -0.98 -25.35 -9.55
C PHE A 346 0.04 -26.51 -9.54
N GLU A 347 -0.15 -27.52 -8.70
CA GLU A 347 0.66 -28.74 -8.67
C GLU A 347 0.68 -29.44 -10.03
N GLY A 348 1.88 -29.69 -10.57
CA GLY A 348 2.09 -30.31 -11.87
C GLY A 348 1.81 -29.42 -13.08
N THR A 349 1.45 -28.15 -12.86
CA THR A 349 1.24 -27.17 -13.94
C THR A 349 2.54 -26.42 -14.26
N GLU A 350 2.58 -25.70 -15.38
CA GLU A 350 3.73 -24.86 -15.74
C GLU A 350 3.99 -23.71 -14.74
N TYR A 351 2.99 -23.32 -13.93
CA TYR A 351 3.07 -22.22 -12.96
C TYR A 351 3.44 -22.66 -11.53
N GLU A 352 3.69 -23.95 -11.29
CA GLU A 352 3.92 -24.50 -9.95
C GLU A 352 5.05 -23.76 -9.20
N GLN A 353 6.19 -23.58 -9.88
CA GLN A 353 7.38 -22.95 -9.28
C GLN A 353 7.22 -21.45 -9.08
N ASP A 354 6.55 -20.78 -10.02
CA ASP A 354 6.27 -19.35 -9.96
C ASP A 354 5.34 -19.04 -8.77
N VAL A 355 4.25 -19.79 -8.65
CA VAL A 355 3.31 -19.64 -7.53
C VAL A 355 3.98 -19.98 -6.20
N ALA A 356 4.80 -21.03 -6.14
CA ALA A 356 5.56 -21.35 -4.93
C ALA A 356 6.51 -20.22 -4.51
N THR A 357 7.12 -19.54 -5.48
CA THR A 357 7.97 -18.35 -5.24
C THR A 357 7.15 -17.19 -4.69
N LEU A 358 6.01 -16.86 -5.31
CA LEU A 358 5.13 -15.78 -4.84
C LEU A 358 4.59 -16.03 -3.42
N ILE A 359 4.24 -17.28 -3.09
CA ILE A 359 3.89 -17.70 -1.72
C ILE A 359 5.06 -17.44 -0.76
N LYS A 360 6.29 -17.82 -1.15
CA LYS A 360 7.49 -17.59 -0.34
C LYS A 360 7.72 -16.09 -0.13
N ASN A 361 7.57 -15.25 -1.16
CA ASN A 361 7.69 -13.79 -1.03
C ASN A 361 6.68 -13.21 -0.02
N CYS A 362 5.41 -13.61 -0.09
CA CYS A 362 4.38 -13.14 0.85
C CYS A 362 4.74 -13.46 2.31
N LYS A 363 5.12 -14.72 2.58
CA LYS A 363 5.56 -15.18 3.90
C LYS A 363 6.83 -14.46 4.37
N ASN A 364 7.80 -14.27 3.47
CA ASN A 364 9.06 -13.58 3.76
C ASN A 364 8.81 -12.12 4.14
N MET A 365 8.05 -11.38 3.33
CA MET A 365 7.68 -9.98 3.55
C MET A 365 7.00 -9.78 4.90
N CYS A 366 6.01 -10.61 5.24
CA CYS A 366 5.33 -10.52 6.52
C CYS A 366 6.30 -10.74 7.69
N ARG A 367 7.19 -11.74 7.59
CA ARG A 367 8.15 -12.04 8.65
C ARG A 367 9.22 -10.96 8.80
N THR A 368 9.77 -10.47 7.70
CA THR A 368 10.82 -9.44 7.72
C THR A 368 10.25 -8.08 8.13
N SER A 369 8.99 -7.78 7.82
CA SER A 369 8.31 -6.56 8.31
C SER A 369 8.24 -6.49 9.83
N TRP A 370 8.04 -7.63 10.52
CA TRP A 370 8.12 -7.67 11.99
C TRP A 370 9.55 -7.49 12.53
N LEU A 371 10.54 -8.05 11.83
CA LEU A 371 11.94 -7.94 12.23
C LEU A 371 12.51 -6.52 12.03
N TRP A 372 11.91 -5.74 11.13
CA TRP A 372 12.28 -4.35 10.80
C TRP A 372 11.73 -3.28 11.78
N ARG A 373 10.97 -3.67 12.81
CA ARG A 373 10.26 -2.78 13.75
C ARG A 373 11.11 -1.79 14.57
#